data_AF-A0A948FPM2-F1
#
_entry.id   AF-A0A948FPM2-F1
#
_cell.length_a   1.000
_cell.length_b   1.000
_cell.length_c   1.000
_cell.angle_alpha   90.00
_cell.angle_beta   90.00
_cell.angle_gamma   90.00
#
_symmetry.space_group_name_H-M   'P 1'
#
loop_
_entity.id
_entity.type
_entity.pdbx_description
1 polymer ?
#
loop_
_entity_poly.entity_id
_entity_poly.type
_entity_poly.pdbx_seq_one_letter_code
_entity_poly.pdbx_strand_id
1 'polypeptide(L)'
;MSQILPDELEFADEQEAPRENPNAPAAFHGALKKRPALETSHASLTRTMWVRRTIEEALVGNTVEVFTKPNGEIALRLDTPLPRDILGYDLAPRDEYSQFELWGMSGKMQCPTWDLTAGPPSVGGSCPASTAGQSICEVQTRKTMLKSAATSAPAGADQQPVKKGQIILTEKMPRKDGAPVPVPFYEGDEDPPNQWRTPICQYCYASAGNYRGMHVAVGGIVRYHWTRYLILRDPDLWVRTVVASMKQLDYPLEGKGKDAIMPVRIHSAGDFYSPKYAEAWIKVANEMFKWDPRIVMWAPTRSWATPNWAETDKAGQTHWKRLLDPDNLLSARPGSPRLNFVVRASSYHVGDEAAGRLHPTNCVGTSSVFRDDNASYKTGGREKDPRFDIDCPVYNVERDAKTCQWAIDPVTKKMGCRACWRYLDKRVNFTTH
;
A
#
# COMPACT_ATOMS: atom_id res chain seq x y z
N MET A 1 54.16 -25.93 -23.40
CA MET A 1 53.02 -25.41 -24.18
C MET A 1 52.05 -24.76 -23.21
N SER A 2 52.48 -23.61 -22.72
CA SER A 2 51.70 -22.52 -22.15
C SER A 2 50.83 -21.89 -23.24
N GLN A 3 49.56 -21.58 -22.97
CA GLN A 3 48.87 -20.43 -23.57
C GLN A 3 47.59 -20.12 -22.75
N ILE A 4 47.65 -19.05 -21.95
CA ILE A 4 46.96 -17.74 -22.10
C ILE A 4 45.50 -17.78 -21.61
N LEU A 5 45.31 -17.34 -20.37
CA LEU A 5 44.09 -16.67 -19.90
C LEU A 5 44.24 -15.17 -20.22
N PRO A 6 43.18 -14.46 -20.67
CA PRO A 6 43.16 -13.02 -20.57
C PRO A 6 42.62 -12.59 -19.19
N ASP A 7 43.44 -11.80 -18.52
CA ASP A 7 43.12 -10.96 -17.38
C ASP A 7 42.20 -9.78 -17.79
N GLU A 8 41.62 -9.15 -16.76
CA GLU A 8 41.06 -7.79 -16.75
C GLU A 8 39.68 -7.57 -17.39
N LEU A 9 38.64 -7.81 -16.58
CA LEU A 9 37.35 -7.12 -16.68
C LEU A 9 37.51 -5.74 -16.01
N GLU A 10 37.76 -4.72 -16.82
CA GLU A 10 37.63 -3.32 -16.42
C GLU A 10 36.19 -3.04 -15.99
N PHE A 11 36.01 -2.73 -14.71
CA PHE A 11 34.75 -2.16 -14.23
C PHE A 11 34.68 -0.70 -14.66
N ALA A 12 33.68 -0.38 -15.47
CA ALA A 12 33.39 0.98 -15.89
C ALA A 12 33.23 1.89 -14.66
N ASP A 13 33.92 3.04 -14.71
CA ASP A 13 33.89 4.11 -13.72
C ASP A 13 32.47 4.46 -13.30
N GLU A 14 32.29 4.55 -11.98
CA GLU A 14 31.12 5.09 -11.32
C GLU A 14 30.82 6.48 -11.88
N GLN A 15 29.64 6.65 -12.49
CA GLN A 15 29.09 7.97 -12.74
C GLN A 15 28.91 8.67 -11.39
N GLU A 16 29.74 9.68 -11.14
CA GLU A 16 29.63 10.56 -9.98
C GLU A 16 28.17 11.02 -9.81
N ALA A 17 27.59 10.72 -8.65
CA ALA A 17 26.34 11.31 -8.23
C ALA A 17 26.44 12.86 -8.32
N PRO A 18 25.39 13.57 -8.75
CA PRO A 18 25.45 15.01 -8.90
C PRO A 18 25.84 15.65 -7.55
N ARG A 19 26.99 16.34 -7.56
CA ARG A 19 27.49 17.09 -6.42
C ARG A 19 26.44 18.14 -6.02
N GLU A 20 25.89 18.00 -4.81
CA GLU A 20 24.96 18.98 -4.24
C GLU A 20 25.62 20.37 -4.24
N ASN A 21 24.88 21.39 -4.70
CA ASN A 21 25.33 22.77 -4.71
C ASN A 21 25.52 23.26 -3.25
N PRO A 22 26.76 23.55 -2.78
CA PRO A 22 27.03 23.94 -1.41
C PRO A 22 26.52 25.34 -1.04
N ASN A 23 25.98 26.10 -2.01
CA ASN A 23 25.46 27.44 -1.81
C ASN A 23 23.92 27.51 -1.68
N ALA A 24 23.22 26.39 -1.55
CA ALA A 24 21.81 26.43 -1.15
C ALA A 24 21.72 26.97 0.31
N PRO A 25 20.96 28.04 0.58
CA PRO A 25 21.03 28.76 1.84
C PRO A 25 20.55 27.89 3.02
N ALA A 26 21.51 27.50 3.88
CA ALA A 26 21.30 26.73 5.12
C ALA A 26 20.31 27.39 6.11
N ALA A 27 20.01 28.68 5.95
CA ALA A 27 19.09 29.43 6.81
C ALA A 27 17.61 28.98 6.65
N PHE A 28 17.22 28.46 5.48
CA PHE A 28 15.81 28.17 5.20
C PHE A 28 15.31 26.87 5.88
N HIS A 29 16.19 25.89 6.04
CA HIS A 29 15.88 24.65 6.77
C HIS A 29 15.62 24.86 8.28
N GLY A 30 16.13 25.96 8.86
CA GLY A 30 15.99 26.27 10.29
C GLY A 30 14.62 26.83 10.68
N ALA A 31 13.94 27.55 9.79
CA ALA A 31 12.68 28.23 10.10
C ALA A 31 11.45 27.32 9.99
N LEU A 32 11.42 26.38 9.04
CA LEU A 32 10.30 25.45 8.86
C LEU A 32 10.34 24.22 9.79
N LYS A 33 11.51 23.89 10.38
CA LYS A 33 11.60 22.94 11.51
C LYS A 33 10.84 23.41 12.77
N LYS A 34 10.45 24.70 12.82
CA LYS A 34 9.71 25.29 13.95
C LYS A 34 8.19 25.29 13.78
N ARG A 35 7.64 24.88 12.63
CA ARG A 35 6.18 24.73 12.51
C ARG A 35 5.72 23.48 13.26
N PRO A 36 4.62 23.53 14.03
CA PRO A 36 4.06 22.35 14.67
C PRO A 36 3.81 21.24 13.65
N ALA A 37 4.23 20.00 13.94
CA ALA A 37 4.08 18.84 13.05
C ALA A 37 2.63 18.62 12.57
N LEU A 38 1.66 19.08 13.36
CA LEU A 38 0.23 19.04 13.04
C LEU A 38 -0.14 19.92 11.83
N GLU A 39 0.41 21.13 11.73
CA GLU A 39 0.11 22.05 10.63
C GLU A 39 0.63 21.53 9.28
N THR A 40 1.86 21.02 9.28
CA THR A 40 2.47 20.41 8.07
C THR A 40 1.71 19.15 7.63
N SER A 41 1.20 18.37 8.59
CA SER A 41 0.36 17.20 8.32
C SER A 41 -0.97 17.60 7.67
N HIS A 42 -1.68 18.58 8.25
CA HIS A 42 -2.95 19.08 7.69
C HIS A 42 -2.80 19.67 6.28
N ALA A 43 -1.77 20.49 6.02
CA ALA A 43 -1.54 21.05 4.69
C ALA A 43 -1.29 19.96 3.63
N SER A 44 -0.51 18.94 3.98
CA SER A 44 -0.23 17.79 3.10
C SER A 44 -1.47 16.94 2.83
N LEU A 45 -2.31 16.75 3.86
CA LEU A 45 -3.61 16.09 3.78
C LEU A 45 -4.56 16.81 2.81
N THR A 46 -4.75 18.12 2.98
CA THR A 46 -5.61 18.94 2.12
C THR A 46 -5.15 18.90 0.66
N ARG A 47 -3.83 19.02 0.42
CA ARG A 47 -3.29 18.93 -0.94
C ARG A 47 -3.51 17.54 -1.55
N THR A 48 -3.30 16.47 -0.79
CA THR A 48 -3.56 15.10 -1.27
C THR A 48 -5.02 14.91 -1.66
N MET A 49 -5.96 15.46 -0.87
CA MET A 49 -7.38 15.44 -1.18
C MET A 49 -7.69 16.23 -2.45
N TRP A 50 -7.12 17.43 -2.60
CA TRP A 50 -7.28 18.24 -3.81
C TRP A 50 -6.78 17.52 -5.06
N VAL A 51 -5.56 16.98 -5.04
CA VAL A 51 -4.97 16.19 -6.14
C VAL A 51 -5.91 15.09 -6.59
N ARG A 52 -6.37 14.29 -5.62
CA ARG A 52 -7.26 13.17 -5.90
C ARG A 52 -8.55 13.65 -6.52
N ARG A 53 -9.14 14.69 -5.95
CA ARG A 53 -10.39 15.23 -6.45
C ARG A 53 -10.25 15.70 -7.89
N THR A 54 -9.17 16.42 -8.21
CA THR A 54 -8.92 16.88 -9.58
C THR A 54 -8.74 15.71 -10.55
N ILE A 55 -7.99 14.67 -10.15
CA ILE A 55 -7.83 13.45 -10.96
C ILE A 55 -9.17 12.74 -11.15
N GLU A 56 -9.94 12.55 -10.07
CA GLU A 56 -11.25 11.91 -10.13
C GLU A 56 -12.22 12.66 -11.02
N GLU A 57 -12.24 14.00 -10.96
CA GLU A 57 -13.06 14.83 -11.83
C GLU A 57 -12.68 14.69 -13.30
N ALA A 58 -11.38 14.64 -13.61
CA ALA A 58 -10.91 14.41 -14.98
C ALA A 58 -11.12 12.97 -15.48
N LEU A 59 -11.26 12.01 -14.57
CA LEU A 59 -11.59 10.62 -14.91
C LEU A 59 -13.08 10.43 -15.22
N VAL A 60 -13.96 11.38 -14.86
CA VAL A 60 -15.40 11.26 -15.14
C VAL A 60 -15.65 11.19 -16.65
N GLY A 61 -16.41 10.18 -17.08
CA GLY A 61 -16.73 9.94 -18.49
C GLY A 61 -15.62 9.24 -19.27
N ASN A 62 -14.45 9.05 -18.65
CA ASN A 62 -13.36 8.29 -19.25
C ASN A 62 -13.67 6.79 -19.23
N THR A 63 -13.03 6.04 -20.12
CA THR A 63 -13.08 4.58 -20.07
C THR A 63 -11.75 3.97 -19.70
N VAL A 64 -11.78 2.97 -18.82
CA VAL A 64 -10.60 2.19 -18.45
C VAL A 64 -10.65 0.86 -19.20
N GLU A 65 -9.65 0.63 -20.04
CA GLU A 65 -9.43 -0.62 -20.76
C GLU A 65 -8.31 -1.44 -20.08
N VAL A 66 -8.51 -2.76 -19.98
CA VAL A 66 -7.44 -3.69 -19.64
C VAL A 66 -6.77 -4.14 -20.94
N PHE A 67 -5.47 -3.89 -21.08
CA PHE A 67 -4.71 -4.27 -22.27
C PHE A 67 -3.43 -5.00 -21.91
N THR A 68 -2.85 -5.70 -22.88
CA THR A 68 -1.55 -6.38 -22.75
C THR A 68 -0.50 -5.55 -23.49
N LYS A 69 0.54 -5.12 -22.78
CA LYS A 69 1.70 -4.41 -23.33
C LYS A 69 2.50 -5.34 -24.27
N PRO A 70 3.38 -4.81 -25.14
CA PRO A 70 4.22 -5.63 -26.03
C PRO A 70 5.13 -6.63 -25.28
N ASN A 71 5.53 -6.33 -24.04
CA ASN A 71 6.29 -7.24 -23.19
C ASN A 71 5.44 -8.32 -22.52
N GLY A 72 4.14 -8.39 -22.81
CA GLY A 72 3.20 -9.35 -22.24
C GLY A 72 2.55 -8.91 -20.93
N GLU A 73 2.97 -7.81 -20.30
CA GLU A 73 2.39 -7.33 -19.04
C GLU A 73 0.96 -6.80 -19.24
N ILE A 74 0.05 -7.17 -18.34
CA ILE A 74 -1.29 -6.57 -18.30
C ILE A 74 -1.26 -5.21 -17.58
N ALA A 75 -1.85 -4.20 -18.21
CA ALA A 75 -1.94 -2.83 -17.73
C ALA A 75 -3.34 -2.23 -17.95
N LEU A 76 -3.57 -1.06 -17.37
CA LEU A 76 -4.77 -0.25 -17.56
C LEU A 76 -4.46 0.90 -18.52
N ARG A 77 -5.36 1.17 -19.45
CA ARG A 77 -5.30 2.32 -20.36
C ARG A 77 -6.55 3.17 -20.24
N LEU A 78 -6.38 4.48 -20.24
CA LEU A 78 -7.47 5.43 -20.42
C LEU A 78 -7.70 5.66 -21.91
N ASP A 79 -8.96 5.72 -22.32
CA ASP A 79 -9.34 6.05 -23.70
C ASP A 79 -8.98 7.50 -24.04
N THR A 80 -9.27 8.42 -23.11
CA THR A 80 -8.81 9.80 -23.18
C THR A 80 -7.66 9.99 -22.18
N PRO A 81 -6.43 10.30 -22.62
CA PRO A 81 -5.34 10.62 -21.70
C PRO A 81 -5.71 11.78 -20.78
N LEU A 82 -5.26 11.76 -19.51
CA LEU A 82 -5.49 12.92 -18.64
C LEU A 82 -4.65 14.12 -19.11
N PRO A 83 -5.18 15.35 -19.00
CA PRO A 83 -4.43 16.56 -19.37
C PRO A 83 -3.08 16.63 -18.67
N ARG A 84 -2.05 17.09 -19.37
CA ARG A 84 -0.70 17.21 -18.82
C ARG A 84 -0.64 18.17 -17.62
N ASP A 85 -1.50 19.20 -17.64
CA ASP A 85 -1.63 20.24 -16.62
C ASP A 85 -2.71 19.93 -15.57
N ILE A 86 -3.24 18.71 -15.55
CA ILE A 86 -4.25 18.30 -14.56
C ILE A 86 -3.82 18.61 -13.12
N LEU A 87 -2.52 18.66 -12.86
CA LEU A 87 -1.95 19.19 -11.64
C LEU A 87 -0.88 20.22 -12.01
N GLY A 88 -1.20 21.50 -11.85
CA GLY A 88 -0.37 22.62 -12.31
C GLY A 88 1.04 22.74 -11.69
N TYR A 89 1.41 21.85 -10.77
CA TYR A 89 2.74 21.81 -10.14
C TYR A 89 3.53 20.52 -10.42
N ASP A 90 3.04 19.65 -11.31
CA ASP A 90 3.83 18.50 -11.75
C ASP A 90 4.88 18.95 -12.77
N LEU A 91 6.09 19.19 -12.26
CA LEU A 91 7.21 19.74 -13.05
C LEU A 91 7.84 18.71 -13.99
N ALA A 92 7.47 17.42 -13.90
CA ALA A 92 8.00 16.39 -14.78
C ALA A 92 7.11 16.26 -16.03
N PRO A 93 7.60 16.63 -17.23
CA PRO A 93 6.94 16.29 -18.47
C PRO A 93 6.76 14.78 -18.55
N ARG A 94 5.52 14.31 -18.56
CA ARG A 94 5.18 13.02 -19.16
C ARG A 94 4.28 13.31 -20.35
N ASP A 95 4.48 12.57 -21.42
CA ASP A 95 3.71 12.65 -22.67
C ASP A 95 2.28 12.10 -22.50
N GLU A 96 1.59 12.57 -21.45
CA GLU A 96 0.23 12.22 -21.01
C GLU A 96 0.11 10.99 -20.10
N TYR A 97 -0.84 11.06 -19.17
CA TYR A 97 -1.22 9.98 -18.26
C TYR A 97 -2.25 9.07 -18.93
N SER A 98 -1.79 8.19 -19.82
CA SER A 98 -2.68 7.29 -20.59
C SER A 98 -2.60 5.82 -20.16
N GLN A 99 -1.49 5.37 -19.57
CA GLN A 99 -1.26 3.96 -19.23
C GLN A 99 -0.75 3.79 -17.79
N PHE A 100 -1.25 2.77 -17.10
CA PHE A 100 -0.95 2.50 -15.70
C PHE A 100 -0.72 1.01 -15.46
N GLU A 101 0.37 0.69 -14.78
CA GLU A 101 0.66 -0.68 -14.40
C GLU A 101 -0.31 -1.19 -13.34
N LEU A 102 -0.73 -2.45 -13.49
CA LEU A 102 -1.52 -3.13 -12.47
C LEU A 102 -0.72 -3.34 -11.18
N TRP A 103 0.57 -3.63 -11.31
CA TRP A 103 1.47 -3.96 -10.20
C TRP A 103 2.58 -2.93 -10.10
N GLY A 104 2.90 -2.52 -8.88
CA GLY A 104 4.13 -1.78 -8.61
C GLY A 104 5.22 -2.70 -8.07
N MET A 105 6.41 -2.14 -7.83
CA MET A 105 7.46 -2.78 -7.05
C MET A 105 7.59 -2.09 -5.69
N SER A 106 7.45 -2.83 -4.59
CA SER A 106 7.58 -2.25 -3.25
C SER A 106 9.06 -2.05 -2.91
N GLY A 107 9.60 -0.82 -2.92
CA GLY A 107 11.02 -0.59 -2.62
C GLY A 107 11.50 -1.15 -1.26
N LYS A 108 10.61 -1.18 -0.26
CA LYS A 108 10.89 -1.80 1.05
C LYS A 108 11.12 -3.31 0.94
N MET A 109 10.32 -4.00 0.12
CA MET A 109 10.25 -5.46 0.10
C MET A 109 10.84 -6.10 -1.16
N GLN A 110 11.09 -5.29 -2.19
CA GLN A 110 11.56 -5.69 -3.52
C GLN A 110 10.71 -6.83 -4.10
N CYS A 111 9.39 -6.71 -4.00
CA CYS A 111 8.44 -7.67 -4.56
C CYS A 111 7.25 -6.95 -5.22
N PRO A 112 6.52 -7.65 -6.12
CA PRO A 112 5.31 -7.11 -6.72
C PRO A 112 4.31 -6.68 -5.65
N THR A 113 3.72 -5.49 -5.82
CA THR A 113 2.78 -4.90 -4.88
C THR A 113 1.51 -4.44 -5.58
N TRP A 114 0.36 -4.85 -5.03
CA TRP A 114 -0.94 -4.35 -5.44
C TRP A 114 -1.35 -3.16 -4.59
N ASP A 115 -1.19 -1.96 -5.10
CA ASP A 115 -1.44 -0.75 -4.31
C ASP A 115 -2.68 -0.01 -4.77
N LEU A 116 -3.50 0.37 -3.80
CA LEU A 116 -4.62 1.27 -3.99
C LEU A 116 -4.33 2.61 -3.31
N THR A 117 -5.17 3.61 -3.56
CA THR A 117 -5.04 4.90 -2.88
C THR A 117 -5.18 4.76 -1.37
N ALA A 118 -4.23 5.30 -0.59
CA ALA A 118 -4.32 5.38 0.87
C ALA A 118 -5.49 6.26 1.34
N GLY A 119 -5.83 6.28 2.62
CA GLY A 119 -6.87 7.17 3.16
C GLY A 119 -8.30 6.60 3.02
N PRO A 120 -9.32 7.28 3.58
CA PRO A 120 -10.66 6.71 3.64
C PRO A 120 -11.40 6.76 2.30
N PRO A 121 -12.39 5.87 2.11
CA PRO A 121 -13.31 5.93 0.98
C PRO A 121 -13.99 7.30 0.80
N SER A 122 -14.27 8.01 1.89
CA SER A 122 -14.90 9.35 1.85
C SER A 122 -14.06 10.42 1.16
N VAL A 123 -12.76 10.16 0.91
CA VAL A 123 -11.84 11.08 0.22
C VAL A 123 -11.07 10.38 -0.91
N GLY A 124 -11.70 9.38 -1.55
CA GLY A 124 -11.12 8.68 -2.71
C GLY A 124 -9.99 7.69 -2.36
N GLY A 125 -9.88 7.30 -1.10
CA GLY A 125 -8.97 6.25 -0.65
C GLY A 125 -9.64 4.89 -0.47
N SER A 126 -8.86 3.86 -0.15
CA SER A 126 -9.32 2.47 -0.01
C SER A 126 -9.17 1.92 1.42
N CYS A 127 -8.78 2.75 2.39
CA CYS A 127 -8.55 2.33 3.77
C CYS A 127 -9.72 2.74 4.67
N PRO A 128 -10.72 1.86 4.93
CA PRO A 128 -11.91 2.21 5.71
C PRO A 128 -11.58 2.48 7.19
N ALA A 129 -10.42 2.00 7.63
CA ALA A 129 -9.87 2.22 8.95
C ALA A 129 -9.24 3.61 9.15
N SER A 130 -9.03 4.38 8.08
CA SER A 130 -8.48 5.73 8.16
C SER A 130 -9.58 6.79 8.20
N THR A 131 -9.27 7.96 8.75
CA THR A 131 -10.15 9.13 8.83
C THR A 131 -9.54 10.28 8.05
N ALA A 132 -10.38 11.08 7.39
CA ALA A 132 -9.91 12.22 6.61
C ALA A 132 -9.33 13.27 7.56
N GLY A 133 -8.14 13.79 7.26
CA GLY A 133 -7.54 14.86 8.05
C GLY A 133 -6.91 14.43 9.38
N GLN A 134 -6.98 13.16 9.79
CA GLN A 134 -6.50 12.73 11.11
C GLN A 134 -5.68 11.46 11.01
N SER A 135 -4.42 11.53 11.44
CA SER A 135 -3.58 10.35 11.67
C SER A 135 -4.00 9.56 12.93
N ILE A 136 -4.83 10.15 13.81
CA ILE A 136 -5.06 9.63 15.17
C ILE A 136 -6.45 10.07 15.66
N CYS A 137 -7.42 9.15 15.74
CA CYS A 137 -8.68 9.35 16.48
C CYS A 137 -8.84 8.21 17.47
N GLU A 138 -9.28 8.52 18.69
CA GLU A 138 -9.62 7.49 19.67
C GLU A 138 -10.63 6.47 19.11
N VAL A 139 -10.52 5.22 19.55
CA VAL A 139 -11.35 4.09 19.08
C VAL A 139 -12.84 4.42 19.16
N GLN A 140 -13.26 5.15 20.18
CA GLN A 140 -14.66 5.46 20.40
C GLN A 140 -15.21 6.49 19.40
N THR A 141 -14.45 7.54 19.09
CA THR A 141 -14.76 8.50 18.02
C THR A 141 -14.96 7.79 16.68
N ARG A 142 -14.11 6.80 16.41
CA ARG A 142 -14.18 6.00 15.18
C ARG A 142 -15.40 5.11 15.12
N LYS A 143 -15.75 4.42 16.21
CA LYS A 143 -16.98 3.62 16.30
C LYS A 143 -18.21 4.49 16.03
N THR A 144 -18.22 5.73 16.51
CA THR A 144 -19.29 6.68 16.25
C THR A 144 -19.33 7.11 14.78
N MET A 145 -18.19 7.44 14.17
CA MET A 145 -18.11 7.84 12.75
C MET A 145 -18.47 6.71 11.78
N LEU A 146 -18.10 5.46 12.07
CA LEU A 146 -18.41 4.33 11.19
C LEU A 146 -19.90 3.96 11.25
N LYS A 147 -20.54 4.12 12.41
CA LYS A 147 -21.99 3.99 12.54
C LYS A 147 -22.75 5.02 11.71
N SER A 148 -22.24 6.24 11.58
CA SER A 148 -22.87 7.29 10.76
C SER A 148 -22.56 7.19 9.26
N ALA A 149 -21.44 6.57 8.87
CA ALA A 149 -21.12 6.34 7.47
C ALA A 149 -21.94 5.20 6.83
N ALA A 150 -22.20 4.13 7.60
CA ALA A 150 -22.96 2.96 7.12
C ALA A 150 -24.39 3.30 6.67
N THR A 151 -24.98 4.37 7.21
CA THR A 151 -26.32 4.85 6.84
C THR A 151 -26.35 5.73 5.59
N SER A 152 -25.20 6.02 4.95
CA SER A 152 -25.08 6.99 3.85
C SER A 152 -24.66 6.40 2.49
N ALA A 153 -24.61 5.08 2.35
CA ALA A 153 -24.29 4.46 1.06
C ALA A 153 -25.42 4.73 0.04
N PRO A 154 -25.12 5.28 -1.15
CA PRO A 154 -26.15 5.63 -2.12
C PRO A 154 -26.81 4.36 -2.68
N ALA A 155 -28.12 4.27 -2.51
CA ALA A 155 -28.96 3.27 -3.15
C ALA A 155 -29.26 3.73 -4.58
N GLY A 156 -28.91 2.89 -5.57
CA GLY A 156 -29.34 3.05 -6.96
C GLY A 156 -28.30 3.70 -7.88
N ALA A 157 -27.46 2.86 -8.50
CA ALA A 157 -26.75 3.24 -9.73
C ALA A 157 -27.43 2.50 -10.89
N ASP A 158 -28.09 3.25 -11.75
CA ASP A 158 -28.77 2.75 -12.95
C ASP A 158 -27.82 1.92 -13.82
N GLN A 159 -28.35 0.84 -14.38
CA GLN A 159 -27.57 -0.18 -15.09
C GLN A 159 -27.64 0.06 -16.60
N GLN A 160 -26.66 0.75 -17.18
CA GLN A 160 -26.45 0.67 -18.63
C GLN A 160 -25.59 -0.56 -18.99
N PRO A 161 -25.92 -1.27 -20.08
CA PRO A 161 -25.14 -2.40 -20.55
C PRO A 161 -23.77 -1.93 -21.04
N VAL A 162 -22.72 -2.48 -20.44
CA VAL A 162 -21.33 -2.09 -20.73
C VAL A 162 -20.76 -3.06 -21.76
N LYS A 163 -20.10 -2.54 -22.80
CA LYS A 163 -19.37 -3.36 -23.78
C LYS A 163 -18.24 -4.12 -23.07
N LYS A 164 -18.08 -5.40 -23.42
CA LYS A 164 -17.14 -6.35 -22.79
C LYS A 164 -15.71 -5.79 -22.78
N GLY A 165 -15.19 -5.40 -21.61
CA GLY A 165 -13.80 -4.98 -21.41
C GLY A 165 -13.54 -3.48 -21.24
N GLN A 166 -14.56 -2.62 -21.37
CA GLN A 166 -14.44 -1.19 -21.08
C GLN A 166 -15.20 -0.85 -19.79
N ILE A 167 -14.66 0.05 -18.97
CA ILE A 167 -15.36 0.57 -17.78
C ILE A 167 -15.57 2.06 -17.99
N ILE A 168 -16.81 2.53 -18.11
CA ILE A 168 -17.10 3.97 -18.07
C ILE A 168 -17.13 4.40 -16.61
N LEU A 169 -16.25 5.33 -16.22
CA LEU A 169 -16.26 5.94 -14.90
C LEU A 169 -17.39 6.97 -14.83
N THR A 170 -18.59 6.54 -14.43
CA THR A 170 -19.81 7.38 -14.41
C THR A 170 -20.05 8.06 -13.06
N GLU A 171 -19.43 7.60 -11.98
CA GLU A 171 -19.68 8.15 -10.64
C GLU A 171 -18.91 9.47 -10.44
N LYS A 172 -19.62 10.59 -10.52
CA LYS A 172 -19.20 11.81 -9.81
C LYS A 172 -19.34 11.54 -8.31
N MET A 173 -18.27 11.70 -7.53
CA MET A 173 -18.42 11.71 -6.08
C MET A 173 -19.38 12.84 -5.68
N PRO A 174 -20.43 12.57 -4.87
CA PRO A 174 -21.44 13.56 -4.53
C PRO A 174 -20.80 14.75 -3.81
N ARG A 175 -20.87 15.94 -4.42
CA ARG A 175 -20.69 17.21 -3.71
C ARG A 175 -22.03 17.60 -3.12
N LYS A 176 -22.01 18.12 -1.89
CA LYS A 176 -23.22 18.69 -1.28
C LYS A 176 -23.60 20.05 -1.90
N ASP A 177 -22.70 20.70 -2.63
CA ASP A 177 -22.81 22.14 -2.98
C ASP A 177 -22.33 22.54 -4.40
N GLY A 178 -21.65 21.68 -5.17
CA GLY A 178 -21.30 21.96 -6.57
C GLY A 178 -20.25 23.05 -6.82
N ALA A 179 -19.72 23.72 -5.79
CA ALA A 179 -18.73 24.79 -5.94
C ALA A 179 -17.34 24.23 -6.28
N PRO A 180 -16.53 24.86 -7.17
CA PRO A 180 -15.14 24.45 -7.44
C PRO A 180 -14.29 24.48 -6.16
N VAL A 181 -13.31 23.57 -6.01
CA VAL A 181 -12.39 23.64 -4.87
C VAL A 181 -11.47 24.82 -5.11
N PRO A 182 -11.36 25.80 -4.19
CA PRO A 182 -10.34 26.84 -4.31
C PRO A 182 -8.97 26.17 -4.40
N VAL A 183 -8.24 26.41 -5.48
CA VAL A 183 -6.83 26.03 -5.57
C VAL A 183 -6.11 26.92 -4.55
N PRO A 184 -5.45 26.37 -3.51
CA PRO A 184 -4.59 27.19 -2.68
C PRO A 184 -3.40 27.62 -3.53
N PHE A 185 -3.52 28.76 -4.20
CA PHE A 185 -2.41 29.46 -4.83
C PHE A 185 -1.46 29.90 -3.71
N TYR A 186 -0.25 29.36 -3.70
CA TYR A 186 0.86 29.97 -2.98
C TYR A 186 1.57 30.87 -3.99
N GLU A 187 1.35 32.18 -3.88
CA GLU A 187 2.14 33.18 -4.59
C GLU A 187 3.53 33.22 -3.94
N GLY A 188 4.50 32.54 -4.55
CA GLY A 188 5.91 32.60 -4.19
C GLY A 188 6.74 31.76 -5.15
N ASP A 189 7.76 32.35 -5.75
CA ASP A 189 8.71 31.75 -6.71
C ASP A 189 9.65 30.70 -6.07
N GLU A 190 9.26 30.11 -4.94
CA GLU A 190 10.09 29.19 -4.18
C GLU A 190 9.74 27.74 -4.54
N ASP A 191 10.77 27.02 -5.01
CA ASP A 191 10.78 25.59 -5.25
C ASP A 191 10.01 24.87 -4.14
N PRO A 192 8.92 24.13 -4.42
CA PRO A 192 8.04 23.64 -3.38
C PRO A 192 8.84 22.76 -2.40
N PRO A 193 9.08 23.18 -1.13
CA PRO A 193 9.92 22.45 -0.19
C PRO A 193 9.57 20.97 -0.12
N ASN A 194 10.57 20.08 -0.06
CA ASN A 194 10.45 18.61 0.05
C ASN A 194 9.51 18.07 1.17
N GLN A 195 8.87 18.94 1.95
CA GLN A 195 7.91 18.70 3.03
C GLN A 195 6.44 18.58 2.55
N TRP A 196 6.10 18.89 1.29
CA TRP A 196 4.74 18.71 0.72
C TRP A 196 4.34 17.23 0.49
N ARG A 197 5.03 16.30 1.16
CA ARG A 197 5.11 14.87 0.85
C ARG A 197 4.52 13.99 1.95
N THR A 198 3.75 14.56 2.88
CA THR A 198 3.22 13.83 4.04
C THR A 198 1.91 13.11 3.67
N PRO A 199 1.83 11.77 3.74
CA PRO A 199 0.64 11.03 3.34
C PRO A 199 -0.53 11.24 4.29
N ILE A 200 -1.74 10.96 3.80
CA ILE A 200 -3.00 10.95 4.59
C ILE A 200 -2.88 10.13 5.88
N CYS A 201 -1.97 9.16 5.89
CA CYS A 201 -1.63 8.40 7.07
C CYS A 201 -0.13 8.60 7.35
N GLN A 202 0.21 9.61 8.14
CA GLN A 202 1.60 9.99 8.51
C GLN A 202 2.43 8.81 9.07
N TYR A 203 1.76 7.80 9.63
CA TYR A 203 2.36 6.56 10.16
C TYR A 203 1.85 5.28 9.47
N CYS A 204 1.20 5.39 8.32
CA CYS A 204 1.01 4.22 7.46
C CYS A 204 2.24 4.07 6.56
N TYR A 205 2.46 2.85 6.09
CA TYR A 205 3.52 2.49 5.14
C TYR A 205 3.56 3.36 3.87
N ALA A 206 2.49 4.12 3.57
CA ALA A 206 2.43 5.07 2.47
C ALA A 206 3.52 6.17 2.53
N SER A 207 4.05 6.54 3.69
CA SER A 207 5.16 7.52 3.79
C SER A 207 6.49 6.96 3.28
N ALA A 208 6.64 5.64 3.32
CA ALA A 208 7.83 4.91 2.88
C ALA A 208 7.70 4.31 1.46
N GLY A 209 6.55 4.48 0.80
CA GLY A 209 6.34 4.07 -0.59
C GLY A 209 6.62 5.21 -1.58
N ASN A 210 6.73 4.88 -2.87
CA ASN A 210 6.95 5.85 -3.94
C ASN A 210 5.68 6.69 -4.29
N TYR A 211 4.74 6.84 -3.36
CA TYR A 211 3.49 7.59 -3.54
C TYR A 211 3.70 9.10 -3.66
N ARG A 212 4.94 9.54 -3.50
CA ARG A 212 5.40 10.89 -3.85
C ARG A 212 5.40 11.11 -5.37
N GLY A 213 5.61 10.05 -6.15
CA GLY A 213 5.57 10.11 -7.60
C GLY A 213 4.13 10.28 -8.09
N MET A 214 3.89 11.32 -8.88
CA MET A 214 2.54 11.64 -9.36
C MET A 214 1.91 10.50 -10.15
N HIS A 215 2.65 9.87 -11.06
CA HIS A 215 2.21 8.67 -11.78
C HIS A 215 1.76 7.51 -10.87
N VAL A 216 2.40 7.33 -9.70
CA VAL A 216 2.01 6.30 -8.72
C VAL A 216 0.68 6.68 -8.07
N ALA A 217 0.48 7.97 -7.75
CA ALA A 217 -0.76 8.47 -7.17
C ALA A 217 -1.93 8.36 -8.17
N VAL A 218 -1.75 8.83 -9.41
CA VAL A 218 -2.74 8.71 -10.49
C VAL A 218 -3.06 7.24 -10.76
N GLY A 219 -2.04 6.40 -10.94
CA GLY A 219 -2.23 4.96 -11.15
C GLY A 219 -2.93 4.25 -9.98
N GLY A 220 -2.68 4.69 -8.74
CA GLY A 220 -3.40 4.22 -7.56
C GLY A 220 -4.91 4.57 -7.59
N ILE A 221 -5.25 5.78 -8.04
CA ILE A 221 -6.64 6.24 -8.20
C ILE A 221 -7.33 5.47 -9.32
N VAL A 222 -6.70 5.35 -10.49
CA VAL A 222 -7.24 4.60 -11.63
C VAL A 222 -7.48 3.13 -11.25
N ARG A 223 -6.48 2.47 -10.62
CA ARG A 223 -6.64 1.09 -10.11
C ARG A 223 -7.75 0.97 -9.08
N TYR A 224 -7.89 1.93 -8.16
CA TYR A 224 -8.94 1.92 -7.15
C TYR A 224 -10.33 1.97 -7.79
N HIS A 225 -10.57 2.91 -8.71
CA HIS A 225 -11.87 3.03 -9.38
C HIS A 225 -12.18 1.84 -10.29
N TRP A 226 -11.20 1.36 -11.06
CA TRP A 226 -11.33 0.14 -11.85
C TRP A 226 -11.68 -1.08 -10.98
N THR A 227 -10.97 -1.25 -9.87
CA THR A 227 -11.20 -2.34 -8.91
C THR A 227 -12.58 -2.23 -8.29
N ARG A 228 -12.95 -1.04 -7.79
CA ARG A 228 -14.26 -0.80 -7.17
C ARG A 228 -15.39 -1.10 -8.14
N TYR A 229 -15.29 -0.64 -9.38
CA TYR A 229 -16.27 -0.92 -10.41
C TYR A 229 -16.44 -2.43 -10.66
N LEU A 230 -15.35 -3.15 -10.92
CA LEU A 230 -15.45 -4.58 -11.23
C LEU A 230 -15.88 -5.40 -10.02
N ILE A 231 -15.41 -5.10 -8.82
CA ILE A 231 -15.87 -5.80 -7.60
C ILE A 231 -17.39 -5.65 -7.39
N LEU A 232 -17.98 -4.52 -7.81
CA LEU A 232 -19.42 -4.30 -7.74
C LEU A 232 -20.20 -4.97 -8.88
N ARG A 233 -19.64 -5.02 -10.09
CA ARG A 233 -20.36 -5.41 -11.32
C ARG A 233 -20.02 -6.82 -11.82
N ASP A 234 -18.74 -7.16 -11.85
CA ASP A 234 -18.22 -8.45 -12.34
C ASP A 234 -16.94 -8.83 -11.55
N PRO A 235 -17.09 -9.30 -10.30
CA PRO A 235 -15.94 -9.65 -9.46
C PRO A 235 -15.14 -10.83 -10.04
N ASP A 236 -15.76 -11.70 -10.84
CA ASP A 236 -15.06 -12.82 -11.44
C ASP A 236 -14.16 -12.37 -12.60
N LEU A 237 -14.55 -11.35 -13.38
CA LEU A 237 -13.66 -10.70 -14.34
C LEU A 237 -12.47 -10.03 -13.65
N TRP A 238 -12.70 -9.36 -12.52
CA TRP A 238 -11.60 -8.82 -11.72
C TRP A 238 -10.63 -9.93 -11.29
N VAL A 239 -11.14 -11.02 -10.70
CA VAL A 239 -10.31 -12.17 -10.27
C VAL A 239 -9.52 -12.76 -11.43
N ARG A 240 -10.16 -13.02 -12.58
CA ARG A 240 -9.47 -13.58 -13.76
C ARG A 240 -8.36 -12.65 -14.26
N THR A 241 -8.62 -11.35 -14.29
CA THR A 241 -7.64 -10.35 -14.74
C THR A 241 -6.44 -10.30 -13.80
N VAL A 242 -6.68 -10.24 -12.49
CA VAL A 242 -5.61 -10.23 -11.49
C VAL A 242 -4.81 -11.52 -11.55
N VAL A 243 -5.44 -12.70 -11.59
CA VAL A 243 -4.75 -13.99 -11.73
C VAL A 243 -3.90 -14.04 -13.01
N ALA A 244 -4.45 -13.61 -14.15
CA ALA A 244 -3.70 -13.58 -15.41
C ALA A 244 -2.47 -12.67 -15.31
N SER A 245 -2.63 -11.48 -14.73
CA SER A 245 -1.51 -10.53 -14.55
C SER A 245 -0.46 -11.06 -13.58
N MET A 246 -0.87 -11.73 -12.49
CA MET A 246 0.06 -12.33 -11.53
C MET A 246 0.93 -13.40 -12.18
N LYS A 247 0.35 -14.25 -13.04
CA LYS A 247 1.10 -15.30 -13.73
C LYS A 247 2.21 -14.78 -14.65
N GLN A 248 2.21 -13.50 -14.97
CA GLN A 248 3.22 -12.83 -15.81
C GLN A 248 4.28 -12.07 -15.00
N LEU A 249 4.11 -11.97 -13.67
CA LEU A 249 5.06 -11.24 -12.83
C LEU A 249 6.38 -11.99 -12.71
N ASP A 250 7.46 -11.23 -12.71
CA ASP A 250 8.75 -11.72 -12.21
C ASP A 250 8.74 -11.68 -10.67
N TYR A 251 8.91 -12.85 -10.07
CA TYR A 251 8.87 -13.00 -8.63
C TYR A 251 10.28 -13.19 -8.08
N PRO A 252 10.70 -12.39 -7.09
CA PRO A 252 11.93 -12.68 -6.37
C PRO A 252 11.78 -14.01 -5.63
N LEU A 253 12.60 -15.00 -5.96
CA LEU A 253 12.63 -16.25 -5.20
C LEU A 253 13.34 -16.03 -3.87
N GLU A 254 12.62 -16.24 -2.78
CA GLU A 254 13.08 -15.96 -1.43
C GLU A 254 13.19 -17.26 -0.62
N GLY A 255 14.39 -17.61 -0.15
CA GLY A 255 14.65 -18.86 0.56
C GLY A 255 15.27 -19.95 -0.32
N LYS A 256 15.36 -21.18 0.19
CA LYS A 256 15.92 -22.34 -0.53
C LYS A 256 15.04 -23.57 -0.34
N GLY A 257 15.02 -24.44 -1.36
CA GLY A 257 14.33 -25.73 -1.30
C GLY A 257 12.85 -25.61 -0.94
N LYS A 258 12.40 -26.46 -0.01
CA LYS A 258 10.99 -26.53 0.43
C LYS A 258 10.46 -25.28 1.13
N ASP A 259 11.34 -24.36 1.53
CA ASP A 259 10.99 -23.12 2.23
C ASP A 259 10.99 -21.91 1.28
N ALA A 260 11.36 -22.10 0.00
CA ALA A 260 11.40 -21.02 -0.97
C ALA A 260 10.00 -20.47 -1.27
N ILE A 261 9.80 -19.16 -1.14
CA ILE A 261 8.54 -18.44 -1.42
C ILE A 261 8.75 -17.46 -2.59
N MET A 262 7.65 -17.09 -3.23
CA MET A 262 7.54 -15.99 -4.20
C MET A 262 6.59 -14.96 -3.59
N PRO A 263 7.10 -13.94 -2.88
CA PRO A 263 6.25 -13.04 -2.12
C PRO A 263 5.52 -12.04 -3.03
N VAL A 264 4.28 -11.75 -2.67
CA VAL A 264 3.47 -10.68 -3.26
C VAL A 264 2.91 -9.85 -2.13
N ARG A 265 2.99 -8.52 -2.25
CA ARG A 265 2.33 -7.64 -1.29
C ARG A 265 0.96 -7.25 -1.81
N ILE A 266 -0.04 -7.42 -0.96
CA ILE A 266 -1.32 -6.75 -1.13
C ILE A 266 -1.24 -5.48 -0.29
N HIS A 267 -1.31 -4.33 -0.95
CA HIS A 267 -1.24 -2.95 -0.45
C HIS A 267 -0.02 -2.57 0.41
N SER A 268 0.93 -1.87 -0.20
CA SER A 268 1.83 -0.91 0.46
C SER A 268 1.07 0.38 0.85
N ALA A 269 0.01 0.71 0.13
CA ALA A 269 -0.97 1.74 0.44
C ALA A 269 -2.39 1.27 0.13
N GLY A 270 -3.33 1.83 0.87
CA GLY A 270 -4.71 1.36 0.85
C GLY A 270 -4.95 0.22 1.83
N ASP A 271 -6.16 -0.33 1.77
CA ASP A 271 -6.57 -1.50 2.55
C ASP A 271 -7.73 -2.21 1.84
N PHE A 272 -8.28 -3.25 2.47
CA PHE A 272 -9.52 -3.86 2.03
C PHE A 272 -10.70 -2.92 2.28
N TYR A 273 -11.15 -2.20 1.24
CA TYR A 273 -12.25 -1.23 1.33
C TYR A 273 -13.64 -1.86 1.45
N SER A 274 -13.80 -3.14 1.12
CA SER A 274 -15.08 -3.86 1.24
C SER A 274 -14.90 -5.36 1.44
N PRO A 275 -15.86 -6.04 2.12
CA PRO A 275 -15.91 -7.50 2.24
C PRO A 275 -15.77 -8.23 0.89
N LYS A 276 -16.53 -7.82 -0.13
CA LYS A 276 -16.49 -8.40 -1.48
C LYS A 276 -15.10 -8.33 -2.12
N TYR A 277 -14.35 -7.26 -1.83
CA TYR A 277 -12.99 -7.12 -2.33
C TYR A 277 -12.02 -8.11 -1.66
N ALA A 278 -12.15 -8.35 -0.34
CA ALA A 278 -11.36 -9.40 0.32
C ALA A 278 -11.76 -10.80 -0.15
N GLU A 279 -13.06 -11.06 -0.36
CA GLU A 279 -13.54 -12.32 -0.96
C GLU A 279 -12.92 -12.57 -2.35
N ALA A 280 -12.83 -11.54 -3.19
CA ALA A 280 -12.16 -11.64 -4.48
C ALA A 280 -10.66 -11.98 -4.33
N TRP A 281 -9.97 -11.42 -3.33
CA TRP A 281 -8.59 -11.80 -3.03
C TRP A 281 -8.43 -13.25 -2.56
N ILE A 282 -9.39 -13.80 -1.80
CA ILE A 282 -9.38 -15.23 -1.44
C ILE A 282 -9.51 -16.10 -2.70
N LYS A 283 -10.35 -15.72 -3.66
CA LYS A 283 -10.44 -16.40 -4.96
C LYS A 283 -9.12 -16.33 -5.72
N VAL A 284 -8.50 -15.15 -5.82
CA VAL A 284 -7.15 -14.98 -6.42
C VAL A 284 -6.15 -15.89 -5.71
N ALA A 285 -6.13 -15.90 -4.37
CA ALA A 285 -5.26 -16.75 -3.59
C ALA A 285 -5.42 -18.24 -3.92
N ASN A 286 -6.65 -18.73 -3.97
CA ASN A 286 -6.90 -20.13 -4.29
C ASN A 286 -6.42 -20.49 -5.71
N GLU A 287 -6.62 -19.61 -6.70
CA GLU A 287 -6.14 -19.84 -8.07
C GLU A 287 -4.61 -19.81 -8.17
N MET A 288 -3.97 -18.86 -7.50
CA MET A 288 -2.50 -18.80 -7.48
C MET A 288 -1.89 -19.97 -6.70
N PHE A 289 -2.53 -20.46 -5.64
CA PHE A 289 -2.08 -21.63 -4.89
C PHE A 289 -2.07 -22.90 -5.74
N LYS A 290 -3.11 -23.09 -6.55
CA LYS A 290 -3.21 -24.22 -7.50
C LYS A 290 -2.12 -24.15 -8.57
N TRP A 291 -1.77 -22.94 -9.01
CA TRP A 291 -0.74 -22.73 -10.03
C TRP A 291 0.67 -22.92 -9.47
N ASP A 292 0.99 -22.24 -8.36
CA ASP A 292 2.26 -22.42 -7.67
C ASP A 292 2.09 -22.12 -6.16
N PRO A 293 2.18 -23.14 -5.28
CA PRO A 293 2.00 -22.96 -3.84
C PRO A 293 3.12 -22.15 -3.18
N ARG A 294 4.21 -21.83 -3.90
CA ARG A 294 5.27 -20.95 -3.41
C ARG A 294 4.86 -19.49 -3.41
N ILE A 295 3.82 -19.10 -4.16
CA ILE A 295 3.35 -17.72 -4.22
C ILE A 295 2.62 -17.38 -2.93
N VAL A 296 3.19 -16.47 -2.14
CA VAL A 296 2.64 -16.06 -0.86
C VAL A 296 2.24 -14.59 -0.92
N MET A 297 0.93 -14.34 -0.89
CA MET A 297 0.35 -13.02 -0.79
C MET A 297 0.29 -12.57 0.67
N TRP A 298 0.83 -11.39 0.95
CA TRP A 298 0.86 -10.81 2.28
C TRP A 298 0.09 -9.49 2.31
N ALA A 299 -0.88 -9.38 3.21
CA ALA A 299 -1.79 -8.25 3.32
C ALA A 299 -1.81 -7.69 4.76
N PRO A 300 -1.06 -6.61 5.06
CA PRO A 300 -1.15 -5.92 6.33
C PRO A 300 -2.44 -5.09 6.36
N THR A 301 -3.40 -5.45 7.21
CA THR A 301 -4.72 -4.80 7.19
C THR A 301 -5.05 -4.14 8.52
N ARG A 302 -5.80 -3.04 8.46
CA ARG A 302 -6.53 -2.46 9.59
C ARG A 302 -8.04 -2.69 9.46
N SER A 303 -8.54 -3.21 8.34
CA SER A 303 -9.98 -3.47 8.16
C SER A 303 -10.60 -4.28 9.31
N TRP A 304 -9.81 -5.10 10.00
CA TRP A 304 -10.22 -5.94 11.14
C TRP A 304 -10.92 -5.23 12.29
N ALA A 305 -10.69 -3.93 12.56
CA ALA A 305 -11.46 -3.21 13.60
C ALA A 305 -12.48 -2.22 13.04
N THR A 306 -12.82 -2.31 11.76
CA THR A 306 -13.98 -1.58 11.23
C THR A 306 -15.26 -2.41 11.44
N PRO A 307 -16.42 -1.80 11.80
CA PRO A 307 -17.63 -2.53 12.19
C PRO A 307 -18.04 -3.62 11.22
N ASN A 308 -18.05 -3.34 9.91
CA ASN A 308 -18.44 -4.30 8.87
C ASN A 308 -17.58 -5.58 8.82
N TRP A 309 -16.44 -5.60 9.51
CA TRP A 309 -15.51 -6.73 9.55
C TRP A 309 -15.43 -7.35 10.94
N ALA A 310 -15.61 -6.54 11.98
CA ALA A 310 -15.63 -6.93 13.38
C ALA A 310 -16.98 -7.53 13.81
N GLU A 311 -18.06 -7.21 13.08
CA GLU A 311 -19.37 -7.82 13.28
C GLU A 311 -19.28 -9.33 13.09
N THR A 312 -19.82 -10.04 14.08
CA THR A 312 -19.92 -11.50 14.05
C THR A 312 -21.24 -11.91 13.43
N ASP A 313 -21.21 -12.93 12.58
CA ASP A 313 -22.43 -13.59 12.12
C ASP A 313 -23.13 -14.36 13.26
N LYS A 314 -24.23 -15.04 12.93
CA LYS A 314 -24.99 -15.88 13.90
C LYS A 314 -24.14 -16.99 14.54
N ALA A 315 -23.04 -17.39 13.90
CA ALA A 315 -22.10 -18.38 14.41
C ALA A 315 -20.95 -17.75 15.22
N GLY A 316 -21.01 -16.45 15.51
CA GLY A 316 -19.97 -15.74 16.25
C GLY A 316 -18.69 -15.54 15.44
N GLN A 317 -18.73 -15.70 14.11
CA GLN A 317 -17.55 -15.54 13.26
C GLN A 317 -17.46 -14.14 12.69
N THR A 318 -16.30 -13.49 12.86
CA THR A 318 -15.98 -12.25 12.15
C THR A 318 -15.76 -12.53 10.67
N HIS A 319 -15.87 -11.50 9.83
CA HIS A 319 -15.70 -11.66 8.39
C HIS A 319 -14.34 -12.27 8.02
N TRP A 320 -13.25 -11.80 8.65
CA TRP A 320 -11.92 -12.36 8.44
C TRP A 320 -11.80 -13.81 8.91
N LYS A 321 -12.42 -14.17 10.05
CA LYS A 321 -12.40 -15.56 10.53
C LYS A 321 -13.00 -16.50 9.48
N ARG A 322 -14.14 -16.12 8.89
CA ARG A 322 -14.80 -16.87 7.82
C ARG A 322 -13.92 -16.99 6.56
N LEU A 323 -13.38 -15.88 6.07
CA LEU A 323 -12.57 -15.89 4.84
C LEU A 323 -11.29 -16.72 4.95
N LEU A 324 -10.70 -16.77 6.14
CA LEU A 324 -9.44 -17.49 6.40
C LEU A 324 -9.64 -18.93 6.87
N ASP A 325 -10.91 -19.37 6.95
CA ASP A 325 -11.27 -20.74 7.26
C ASP A 325 -10.79 -21.71 6.15
N PRO A 326 -10.31 -22.92 6.48
CA PRO A 326 -9.91 -23.95 5.51
C PRO A 326 -10.93 -24.31 4.43
N ASP A 327 -12.22 -24.07 4.69
CA ASP A 327 -13.28 -24.27 3.70
C ASP A 327 -13.20 -23.22 2.58
N ASN A 328 -12.76 -22.00 2.90
CA ASN A 328 -12.67 -20.87 1.96
C ASN A 328 -11.26 -20.66 1.41
N LEU A 329 -10.20 -20.88 2.21
CA LEU A 329 -8.81 -20.71 1.82
C LEU A 329 -8.11 -22.07 1.70
N LEU A 330 -7.85 -22.51 0.47
CA LEU A 330 -7.30 -23.85 0.18
C LEU A 330 -5.97 -24.11 0.91
N SER A 331 -5.11 -23.09 0.97
CA SER A 331 -3.80 -23.19 1.62
C SER A 331 -3.85 -23.29 3.14
N ALA A 332 -5.01 -23.08 3.76
CA ALA A 332 -5.24 -23.29 5.19
C ALA A 332 -5.68 -24.72 5.53
N ARG A 333 -5.94 -25.58 4.54
CA ARG A 333 -6.35 -26.97 4.76
C ARG A 333 -5.21 -27.81 5.34
N PRO A 334 -5.50 -28.79 6.22
CA PRO A 334 -4.52 -29.75 6.70
C PRO A 334 -3.76 -30.41 5.55
N GLY A 335 -2.45 -30.56 5.69
CA GLY A 335 -1.58 -31.13 4.65
C GLY A 335 -1.12 -30.14 3.58
N SER A 336 -1.63 -28.91 3.56
CA SER A 336 -1.08 -27.86 2.70
C SER A 336 0.38 -27.57 3.09
N PRO A 337 1.30 -27.40 2.12
CA PRO A 337 2.71 -27.16 2.43
C PRO A 337 2.95 -25.83 3.15
N ARG A 338 2.03 -24.86 2.98
CA ARG A 338 2.04 -23.54 3.62
C ARG A 338 0.76 -22.76 3.32
N LEU A 339 0.56 -21.67 4.06
CA LEU A 339 -0.38 -20.61 3.70
C LEU A 339 0.15 -19.81 2.50
N ASN A 340 -0.75 -19.47 1.60
CA ASN A 340 -0.46 -18.65 0.43
C ASN A 340 -1.17 -17.27 0.48
N PHE A 341 -2.04 -17.06 1.47
CA PHE A 341 -2.68 -15.77 1.74
C PHE A 341 -2.59 -15.45 3.23
N VAL A 342 -1.72 -14.50 3.56
CA VAL A 342 -1.37 -14.12 4.93
C VAL A 342 -1.95 -12.75 5.21
N VAL A 343 -2.97 -12.70 6.07
CA VAL A 343 -3.59 -11.45 6.50
C VAL A 343 -3.07 -11.12 7.88
N ARG A 344 -2.31 -10.02 7.96
CA ARG A 344 -1.66 -9.60 9.20
C ARG A 344 -2.36 -8.37 9.75
N ALA A 345 -3.00 -8.53 10.89
CA ALA A 345 -3.58 -7.39 11.60
C ALA A 345 -2.48 -6.38 11.89
N SER A 346 -2.65 -5.14 11.47
CA SER A 346 -1.74 -4.05 11.79
C SER A 346 -2.35 -3.16 12.87
N SER A 347 -1.51 -2.62 13.74
CA SER A 347 -1.96 -1.67 14.76
C SER A 347 -2.53 -0.42 14.10
N TYR A 348 -3.51 0.15 14.77
CA TYR A 348 -4.19 1.36 14.31
C TYR A 348 -3.33 2.58 14.51
N HIS A 349 -2.79 2.74 15.72
CA HIS A 349 -1.82 3.77 16.05
C HIS A 349 -0.44 3.17 16.32
N VAL A 350 0.54 4.07 16.29
CA VAL A 350 1.85 3.78 16.84
C VAL A 350 1.70 3.71 18.37
N GLY A 351 2.26 2.69 19.01
CA GLY A 351 2.11 2.39 20.44
C GLY A 351 1.06 1.33 20.75
N ASP A 352 0.04 1.19 19.90
CA ASP A 352 -1.06 0.24 20.08
C ASP A 352 -0.63 -1.21 19.83
N GLU A 353 -1.25 -2.15 20.55
CA GLU A 353 -1.21 -3.56 20.19
C GLU A 353 -2.15 -3.82 19.00
N ALA A 354 -1.66 -4.52 17.97
CA ALA A 354 -2.52 -5.04 16.92
C ALA A 354 -3.41 -6.16 17.48
N ALA A 355 -4.52 -6.46 16.78
CA ALA A 355 -5.23 -7.69 17.07
C ALA A 355 -4.29 -8.90 17.01
N GLY A 356 -4.60 -9.93 17.79
CA GLY A 356 -3.95 -11.22 17.69
C GLY A 356 -4.20 -11.90 16.34
N ARG A 357 -4.26 -13.23 16.33
CA ARG A 357 -4.60 -13.94 15.09
C ARG A 357 -6.05 -13.63 14.69
N LEU A 358 -6.26 -13.20 13.45
CA LEU A 358 -7.61 -13.07 12.90
C LEU A 358 -8.28 -14.43 12.68
N HIS A 359 -7.48 -15.47 12.48
CA HIS A 359 -7.90 -16.86 12.41
C HIS A 359 -6.76 -17.77 12.93
N PRO A 360 -7.01 -18.89 13.62
CA PRO A 360 -5.96 -19.75 14.19
C PRO A 360 -4.92 -20.24 13.18
N THR A 361 -5.33 -20.49 11.93
CA THR A 361 -4.43 -20.91 10.84
C THR A 361 -3.61 -19.77 10.25
N ASN A 362 -3.92 -18.50 10.55
CA ASN A 362 -3.24 -17.33 9.99
C ASN A 362 -2.26 -16.69 10.98
N CYS A 363 -1.66 -15.56 10.60
CA CYS A 363 -0.57 -14.94 11.34
C CYS A 363 -1.03 -14.04 12.50
N VAL A 364 -0.10 -13.81 13.45
CA VAL A 364 -0.29 -12.87 14.56
C VAL A 364 -0.12 -11.44 14.05
N GLY A 365 -0.84 -10.48 14.63
CA GLY A 365 -0.72 -9.08 14.26
C GLY A 365 0.65 -8.45 14.53
N THR A 366 0.78 -7.22 14.06
CA THR A 366 2.01 -6.41 14.14
C THR A 366 1.71 -4.98 14.49
N SER A 367 2.54 -4.41 15.34
CA SER A 367 2.42 -3.04 15.78
C SER A 367 3.61 -2.21 15.37
N SER A 368 3.43 -0.91 15.39
CA SER A 368 4.53 0.05 15.38
C SER A 368 4.61 0.70 16.75
N VAL A 369 5.79 0.95 17.29
CA VAL A 369 5.99 1.80 18.48
C VAL A 369 6.93 2.93 18.12
N PHE A 370 6.71 4.11 18.71
CA PHE A 370 7.65 5.22 18.55
C PHE A 370 8.97 4.84 19.18
N ARG A 371 10.05 5.32 18.57
CA ARG A 371 11.31 5.39 19.28
C ARG A 371 11.13 6.44 20.38
N ASP A 372 11.44 6.08 21.62
CA ASP A 372 11.40 7.04 22.70
C ASP A 372 12.62 7.97 22.53
N ASP A 373 12.38 9.23 22.15
CA ASP A 373 13.44 10.21 21.82
C ASP A 373 14.34 10.52 23.03
N ASN A 374 13.86 10.27 24.25
CA ASN A 374 14.60 10.54 25.49
C ASN A 374 15.30 9.32 26.08
N ALA A 375 15.10 8.12 25.54
CA ALA A 375 15.88 6.96 25.95
C ALA A 375 17.23 7.01 25.23
N SER A 376 18.30 7.43 25.93
CA SER A 376 19.66 7.35 25.41
C SER A 376 20.03 5.87 25.14
N TYR A 377 19.89 5.42 23.90
CA TYR A 377 20.16 4.03 23.54
C TYR A 377 21.67 3.80 23.41
N LYS A 378 22.27 3.17 24.42
CA LYS A 378 23.60 2.57 24.26
C LYS A 378 23.47 1.40 23.27
N THR A 379 24.18 1.52 22.16
CA THR A 379 24.39 0.49 21.15
C THR A 379 24.87 -0.80 21.83
N GLY A 380 24.01 -1.82 21.93
CA GLY A 380 24.47 -3.17 22.32
C GLY A 380 23.55 -4.01 23.21
N GLY A 381 22.49 -3.47 23.80
CA GLY A 381 21.57 -4.28 24.61
C GLY A 381 20.23 -3.60 24.78
N ARG A 382 19.21 -4.07 24.05
CA ARG A 382 17.82 -3.68 24.32
C ARG A 382 17.24 -4.61 25.38
N GLU A 383 16.60 -4.04 26.40
CA GLU A 383 15.42 -4.70 26.95
C GLU A 383 14.36 -4.74 25.84
N LYS A 384 14.16 -5.93 25.31
CA LYS A 384 13.15 -6.21 24.30
C LYS A 384 11.78 -5.89 24.89
N ASP A 385 10.97 -5.07 24.21
CA ASP A 385 9.60 -4.82 24.64
C ASP A 385 8.87 -6.17 24.71
N PRO A 386 8.38 -6.58 25.91
CA PRO A 386 7.86 -7.93 26.14
C PRO A 386 6.59 -8.21 25.35
N ARG A 387 5.94 -7.19 24.76
CA ARG A 387 4.77 -7.34 23.91
C ARG A 387 5.09 -7.98 22.55
N PHE A 388 6.35 -7.94 22.12
CA PHE A 388 6.76 -8.33 20.78
C PHE A 388 7.77 -9.47 20.80
N ASP A 389 7.63 -10.38 19.84
CA ASP A 389 8.60 -11.47 19.66
C ASP A 389 9.81 -11.02 18.85
N ILE A 390 9.60 -10.06 17.94
CA ILE A 390 10.60 -9.60 16.98
C ILE A 390 10.55 -8.07 16.88
N ASP A 391 11.69 -7.42 17.11
CA ASP A 391 11.92 -6.04 16.68
C ASP A 391 12.43 -6.02 15.24
N CYS A 392 11.68 -5.39 14.35
CA CYS A 392 12.01 -5.27 12.94
C CYS A 392 13.17 -4.27 12.75
N PRO A 393 14.34 -4.72 12.27
CA PRO A 393 15.51 -3.85 12.15
C PRO A 393 15.53 -3.06 10.84
N VAL A 394 14.50 -3.16 9.99
CA VAL A 394 14.42 -2.45 8.71
C VAL A 394 14.51 -0.92 8.86
N TYR A 395 14.11 -0.42 10.03
CA TYR A 395 14.19 0.99 10.39
C TYR A 395 15.34 1.30 11.36
N ASN A 396 16.30 0.39 11.53
CA ASN A 396 17.48 0.68 12.35
C ASN A 396 18.39 1.66 11.61
N VAL A 397 18.61 2.83 12.23
CA VAL A 397 19.26 4.04 11.68
C VAL A 397 20.70 3.88 11.22
N GLU A 398 21.39 2.81 11.64
CA GLU A 398 22.82 2.66 11.38
C GLU A 398 23.16 2.22 9.94
N ARG A 399 22.15 1.97 9.09
CA ARG A 399 22.37 1.59 7.69
C ARG A 399 21.48 2.45 6.79
N ASP A 400 22.10 3.17 5.85
CA ASP A 400 21.41 3.99 4.85
C ASP A 400 20.45 3.19 3.96
N ALA A 401 20.64 1.87 3.90
CA ALA A 401 19.80 0.96 3.13
C ALA A 401 18.56 0.48 3.91
N LYS A 402 17.50 1.31 3.93
CA LYS A 402 16.20 1.07 4.59
C LYS A 402 15.28 0.07 3.87
N THR A 403 15.80 -1.07 3.43
CA THR A 403 14.97 -2.13 2.82
C THR A 403 15.09 -3.42 3.62
N CYS A 404 14.06 -4.26 3.57
CA CYS A 404 14.19 -5.55 4.23
C CYS A 404 15.16 -6.51 3.55
N GLN A 405 15.69 -6.18 2.37
CA GLN A 405 16.79 -6.95 1.75
C GLN A 405 18.10 -6.71 2.49
N TRP A 406 18.33 -5.49 3.00
CA TRP A 406 19.57 -5.10 3.69
C TRP A 406 19.50 -5.22 5.21
N ALA A 407 18.29 -5.38 5.75
CA ALA A 407 18.06 -5.61 7.17
C ALA A 407 18.52 -7.01 7.59
N ILE A 408 19.05 -7.15 8.81
CA ILE A 408 19.47 -8.45 9.37
C ILE A 408 18.26 -9.16 9.97
N ASP A 409 17.96 -10.37 9.53
CA ASP A 409 16.92 -11.20 10.11
C ASP A 409 17.26 -11.50 11.59
N PRO A 410 16.37 -11.19 12.55
CA PRO A 410 16.69 -11.27 13.97
C PRO A 410 16.82 -12.71 14.48
N VAL A 411 16.30 -13.70 13.76
CA VAL A 411 16.36 -15.12 14.11
C VAL A 411 17.55 -15.77 13.42
N THR A 412 17.65 -15.65 12.09
CA THR A 412 18.70 -16.33 11.31
C THR A 412 20.03 -15.56 11.28
N LYS A 413 20.04 -14.29 11.71
CA LYS A 413 21.18 -13.37 11.65
C LYS A 413 21.73 -13.12 10.24
N LYS A 414 20.99 -13.49 9.20
CA LYS A 414 21.37 -13.26 7.79
C LYS A 414 20.78 -11.96 7.26
N MET A 415 21.45 -11.36 6.29
CA MET A 415 20.91 -10.22 5.54
C MET A 415 19.65 -10.64 4.76
N GLY A 416 18.62 -9.80 4.78
CA GLY A 416 17.30 -10.10 4.22
C GLY A 416 16.20 -10.34 5.27
N CYS A 417 16.00 -9.43 6.23
CA CYS A 417 14.95 -9.55 7.25
C CYS A 417 13.56 -9.52 6.65
N ARG A 418 12.90 -10.67 6.58
CA ARG A 418 11.51 -10.76 6.12
C ARG A 418 10.57 -11.29 7.19
N ALA A 419 10.83 -10.89 8.44
CA ALA A 419 10.16 -11.43 9.61
C ALA A 419 8.62 -11.41 9.51
N CYS A 420 8.08 -10.39 8.84
CA CYS A 420 6.65 -10.16 8.65
C CYS A 420 5.94 -11.30 7.90
N TRP A 421 6.66 -12.04 7.05
CA TRP A 421 6.07 -13.15 6.29
C TRP A 421 6.72 -14.50 6.56
N ARG A 422 7.94 -14.55 7.12
CA ARG A 422 8.57 -15.82 7.52
C ARG A 422 8.10 -16.32 8.88
N TYR A 423 7.79 -15.41 9.80
CA TYR A 423 7.43 -15.76 11.17
C TYR A 423 5.96 -15.43 11.44
N LEU A 424 5.08 -16.29 10.93
CA LEU A 424 3.64 -16.11 11.01
C LEU A 424 3.13 -16.17 12.45
N ASP A 425 3.81 -16.90 13.32
CA ASP A 425 3.50 -17.07 14.73
C ASP A 425 4.06 -15.97 15.63
N LYS A 426 4.89 -15.06 15.08
CA LYS A 426 5.58 -14.03 15.86
C LYS A 426 4.93 -12.65 15.70
N ARG A 427 4.80 -11.96 16.83
CA ARG A 427 4.46 -10.53 16.94
C ARG A 427 5.67 -9.71 16.52
N VAL A 428 5.50 -8.88 15.48
CA VAL A 428 6.57 -8.03 14.98
C VAL A 428 6.30 -6.58 15.36
N ASN A 429 7.29 -5.94 15.96
CA ASN A 429 7.36 -4.51 16.20
C ASN A 429 8.07 -3.82 15.03
N PHE A 430 7.40 -2.88 14.37
CA PHE A 430 8.03 -1.93 13.48
C PHE A 430 8.35 -0.67 14.28
N THR A 431 9.50 -0.65 14.97
CA THR A 431 9.94 0.56 15.66
C THR A 431 10.05 1.69 14.62
N THR A 432 9.19 2.70 14.72
CA THR A 432 9.20 3.85 13.81
C THR A 432 10.28 4.81 14.24
N HIS A 433 10.88 5.49 13.24
CA HIS A 433 11.93 6.49 13.46
C HIS A 433 11.50 7.61 14.38
#